data_AF-A0A3M2T9M2-F1
#
_entry.id   AF-A0A3M2T9M2-F1
#
_cell.length_a   1.000
_cell.length_b   1.000
_cell.length_c   1.000
_cell.angle_alpha   90.00
_cell.angle_beta   90.00
_cell.angle_gamma   90.00
#
_symmetry.space_group_name_H-M   'P 1'
#
loop_
_entity.id
_entity.type
_entity.pdbx_description
1 polymer ?
#
loop_
_entity_poly.entity_id
_entity_poly.type
_entity_poly.pdbx_seq_one_letter_code
_entity_poly.pdbx_strand_id
1 'polypeptide(L)'
;AGQNFEYKISNILDKPLESVFGYVTVLPGAFSAYRYRAIMGRPLEQYFHGDHTLSKQLGKKGIEGMNIFKKNMFLAEDRILCFELVAKAGFKWHLSYVKASKGETDVPEGTAEYIGQRRRWLNGSFAASLYSLMHFNRIYRSGHNVFRMILLHIQMIYNCCVLIMTWFALAAYWLTSSVIMDLVGTPSVANQFKGWPFGNTASPIVNTIVKYGYLFTLMLQFILALGNRPKGSKIPYDISFAYFTLVQIYVLILSFYLVVNAFSGDTIDFTLGQGLGPFLESFFSSQAGIVVIALAGTYGVYVLGSFLYMDPWHIFTSSWAYFCGMTTGINILMVYAFCNWHDVSWGTKGSDKSASLPSAQTQKDDLKSNFVEEIDKPQADIDSQFESTVKRALAPFEEPNEGSEKNLDDSYKAFRTNLVLLWIFSNLIASLCITSEGISKLCLTNTSTTRTAYFFKVILYTTAALSCFRFIGAVWFLGKTGILCCVNRR
;
A
#
# COMPACT_ATOMS: atom_id res chain seq x y z
N ALA A 1 -16.32 -0.66 -6.43
CA ALA A 1 -15.98 0.20 -7.60
C ALA A 1 -14.50 0.61 -7.64
N GLY A 2 -13.96 1.35 -6.64
CA GLY A 2 -12.58 1.86 -6.70
C GLY A 2 -11.48 0.80 -6.90
N GLN A 3 -11.60 -0.36 -6.24
CA GLN A 3 -10.65 -1.46 -6.42
C GLN A 3 -10.67 -2.07 -7.85
N ASN A 4 -11.84 -2.12 -8.49
CA ASN A 4 -11.94 -2.57 -9.88
C ASN A 4 -11.13 -1.65 -10.81
N PHE A 5 -11.28 -0.34 -10.62
CA PHE A 5 -10.52 0.66 -11.39
C PHE A 5 -9.01 0.52 -11.16
N GLU A 6 -8.56 0.39 -9.90
CA GLU A 6 -7.15 0.19 -9.55
C GLU A 6 -6.55 -1.02 -10.28
N TYR A 7 -7.26 -2.15 -10.28
CA TYR A 7 -6.86 -3.37 -10.98
C TYR A 7 -6.77 -3.18 -12.50
N LYS A 8 -7.78 -2.52 -13.09
CA LYS A 8 -7.82 -2.26 -14.54
C LYS A 8 -6.65 -1.39 -14.97
N ILE A 9 -6.42 -0.27 -14.29
CA ILE A 9 -5.30 0.63 -14.61
C ILE A 9 -3.95 -0.06 -14.41
N SER A 10 -3.79 -0.90 -13.37
CA SER A 10 -2.55 -1.66 -13.20
C SER A 10 -2.30 -2.65 -14.36
N ASN A 11 -3.34 -3.32 -14.85
CA ASN A 11 -3.24 -4.22 -16.00
C ASN A 11 -3.10 -3.50 -17.36
N ILE A 12 -3.51 -2.23 -17.45
CA ILE A 12 -3.39 -1.42 -18.66
C ILE A 12 -2.03 -0.71 -18.74
N LEU A 13 -1.45 -0.33 -17.60
CA LEU A 13 -0.23 0.48 -17.54
C LEU A 13 0.96 -0.28 -16.93
N ASP A 14 0.83 -0.81 -15.71
CA ASP A 14 1.95 -1.42 -14.99
C ASP A 14 2.37 -2.74 -15.61
N LYS A 15 1.45 -3.69 -15.74
CA LYS A 15 1.78 -5.03 -16.24
C LYS A 15 2.35 -5.01 -17.65
N PRO A 16 1.84 -4.18 -18.57
CA PRO A 16 2.48 -3.94 -19.87
C PRO A 16 3.90 -3.40 -19.75
N LEU A 17 4.12 -2.32 -19.00
CA LEU A 17 5.45 -1.75 -18.76
C LEU A 17 6.43 -2.80 -18.21
N GLU A 18 6.05 -3.48 -17.13
CA GLU A 18 6.88 -4.51 -16.49
C GLU A 18 7.18 -5.68 -17.44
N SER A 19 6.21 -6.05 -18.28
CA SER A 19 6.40 -7.10 -19.29
C SER A 19 7.40 -6.71 -20.38
N VAL A 20 7.56 -5.42 -20.70
CA VAL A 20 8.60 -4.96 -21.63
C VAL A 20 9.99 -5.25 -21.06
N PHE A 21 10.17 -4.94 -19.77
CA PHE A 21 11.43 -5.18 -19.06
C PHE A 21 11.69 -6.67 -18.78
N GLY A 22 10.66 -7.51 -18.83
CA GLY A 22 10.78 -8.97 -18.66
C GLY A 22 10.76 -9.42 -17.20
N TYR A 23 10.41 -8.51 -16.29
CA TYR A 23 10.20 -8.76 -14.88
C TYR A 23 8.87 -8.15 -14.45
N VAL A 24 7.81 -8.95 -14.48
CA VAL A 24 6.51 -8.60 -13.90
C VAL A 24 6.60 -8.76 -12.39
N THR A 25 6.36 -7.69 -11.62
CA THR A 25 6.64 -7.67 -10.18
C THR A 25 5.68 -8.53 -9.36
N VAL A 26 4.56 -8.91 -9.97
CA VAL A 26 3.54 -9.82 -9.40
C VAL A 26 2.91 -10.63 -10.50
N LEU A 27 2.95 -11.95 -10.34
CA LEU A 27 2.16 -12.90 -11.09
C LEU A 27 1.11 -13.45 -10.12
N PRO A 28 -0.15 -13.00 -10.20
CA PRO A 28 -1.18 -13.43 -9.26
C PRO A 28 -1.33 -14.96 -9.33
N GLY A 29 -1.25 -15.64 -8.18
CA GLY A 29 -1.27 -17.11 -8.12
C GLY A 29 -2.45 -17.75 -8.86
N ALA A 30 -3.63 -17.10 -8.83
CA ALA A 30 -4.84 -17.60 -9.50
C ALA A 30 -4.84 -17.47 -11.03
N PHE A 31 -4.06 -16.55 -11.61
CA PHE A 31 -4.15 -16.20 -13.05
C PHE A 31 -2.78 -16.21 -13.74
N SER A 32 -1.92 -17.16 -13.35
CA SER A 32 -0.55 -17.27 -13.86
C SER A 32 -0.23 -18.68 -14.32
N ALA A 33 0.57 -18.79 -15.39
CA ALA A 33 1.07 -20.05 -15.91
C ALA A 33 2.60 -20.09 -15.80
N TYR A 34 3.13 -21.18 -15.26
CA TYR A 34 4.56 -21.35 -15.05
C TYR A 34 5.09 -22.56 -15.80
N ARG A 35 6.28 -22.43 -16.36
CA ARG A 35 7.00 -23.59 -16.88
C ARG A 35 7.63 -24.34 -15.71
N TYR A 36 7.31 -25.61 -15.53
CA TYR A 36 7.77 -26.40 -14.37
C TYR A 36 9.31 -26.34 -14.16
N ARG A 37 10.11 -26.49 -15.22
CA ARG A 37 11.59 -26.33 -15.14
C ARG A 37 12.08 -24.94 -14.69
N ALA A 38 11.28 -23.90 -14.89
CA ALA A 38 11.63 -22.54 -14.50
C ALA A 38 11.50 -22.37 -12.98
N ILE A 39 10.43 -22.89 -12.40
CA ILE A 39 10.15 -22.76 -10.96
C ILE A 39 11.01 -23.69 -10.12
N MET A 40 11.39 -24.88 -10.62
CA MET A 40 12.18 -25.86 -9.85
C MET A 40 13.44 -25.27 -9.19
N GLY A 41 13.74 -25.75 -7.98
CA GLY A 41 14.82 -25.27 -7.11
C GLY A 41 14.39 -24.06 -6.30
N ARG A 42 15.32 -23.11 -6.11
CA ARG A 42 15.12 -21.94 -5.25
C ARG A 42 13.80 -21.17 -5.48
N PRO A 43 13.31 -20.90 -6.71
CA PRO A 43 12.05 -20.16 -6.86
C PRO A 43 10.85 -20.88 -6.22
N LEU A 44 10.72 -22.20 -6.43
CA LEU A 44 9.66 -23.01 -5.83
C LEU A 44 9.83 -23.16 -4.32
N GLU A 45 11.07 -23.36 -3.86
CA GLU A 45 11.39 -23.41 -2.43
C GLU A 45 10.98 -22.11 -1.73
N GLN A 46 11.28 -20.95 -2.32
CA GLN A 46 10.87 -19.66 -1.76
C GLN A 46 9.36 -19.49 -1.79
N TYR A 47 8.68 -19.91 -2.86
CA TYR A 47 7.22 -19.80 -2.95
C TYR A 47 6.50 -20.50 -1.78
N PHE A 48 6.91 -21.73 -1.45
CA PHE A 48 6.32 -22.51 -0.36
C PHE A 48 6.97 -22.26 1.01
N HIS A 49 8.02 -21.44 1.08
CA HIS A 49 8.71 -21.17 2.34
C HIS A 49 7.80 -20.51 3.38
N GLY A 50 6.78 -19.78 2.93
CA GLY A 50 5.77 -19.14 3.77
C GLY A 50 4.44 -19.89 3.87
N ASP A 51 4.39 -21.16 3.47
CA ASP A 51 3.16 -21.96 3.54
C ASP A 51 2.91 -22.49 4.97
N HIS A 52 1.77 -22.08 5.54
CA HIS A 52 1.37 -22.47 6.88
C HIS A 52 1.02 -23.96 6.99
N THR A 53 0.62 -24.61 5.90
CA THR A 53 0.33 -26.06 5.90
C THR A 53 1.61 -26.88 6.07
N LEU A 54 2.75 -26.35 5.60
CA LEU A 54 4.07 -26.96 5.73
C LEU A 54 4.78 -26.56 7.03
N SER A 55 4.21 -25.65 7.84
CA SER A 55 4.88 -25.16 9.05
C SER A 55 5.20 -26.29 10.03
N LYS A 56 4.27 -27.23 10.21
CA LYS A 56 4.44 -28.41 11.07
C LYS A 56 5.57 -29.34 10.62
N GLN A 57 5.82 -29.42 9.30
CA GLN A 57 6.86 -30.28 8.74
C GLN A 57 8.22 -29.59 8.72
N LEU A 58 8.25 -28.29 8.44
CA LEU A 58 9.48 -27.51 8.33
C LEU A 58 9.98 -26.97 9.67
N GLY A 59 9.10 -26.84 10.67
CA GLY A 59 9.41 -26.29 11.99
C GLY A 59 10.19 -24.98 11.91
N LYS A 60 11.33 -24.90 12.63
CA LYS A 60 12.27 -23.76 12.61
C LYS A 60 12.90 -23.47 11.24
N LYS A 61 12.85 -24.38 10.27
CA LYS A 61 13.30 -24.13 8.88
C LYS A 61 12.20 -23.47 8.03
N GLY A 62 10.94 -23.50 8.48
CA GLY A 62 9.79 -22.87 7.83
C GLY A 62 9.38 -21.57 8.53
N ILE A 63 8.07 -21.30 8.59
CA ILE A 63 7.51 -20.05 9.16
C ILE A 63 7.89 -19.82 10.61
N GLU A 64 8.04 -20.88 11.41
CA GLU A 64 8.28 -20.76 12.85
C GLU A 64 9.65 -20.14 13.17
N GLY A 65 10.65 -20.33 12.31
CA GLY A 65 11.98 -19.72 12.45
C GLY A 65 12.15 -18.37 11.74
N MET A 66 11.12 -17.85 11.07
CA MET A 66 11.24 -16.61 10.31
C MET A 66 11.07 -15.37 11.19
N ASN A 67 11.92 -14.36 10.96
CA ASN A 67 11.70 -13.03 11.50
C ASN A 67 10.44 -12.39 10.86
N ILE A 68 9.89 -11.38 11.53
CA ILE A 68 8.63 -10.74 11.10
C ILE A 68 8.71 -10.11 9.70
N PHE A 69 9.88 -9.60 9.32
CA PHE A 69 10.10 -9.06 7.99
C PHE A 69 9.95 -10.14 6.91
N LYS A 70 10.59 -11.30 7.09
CA LYS A 70 10.50 -12.45 6.18
C LYS A 70 9.10 -13.07 6.19
N LYS A 71 8.40 -13.06 7.33
CA LYS A 71 6.98 -13.45 7.40
C LYS A 71 6.09 -12.53 6.55
N ASN A 72 6.25 -11.20 6.65
CA ASN A 72 5.52 -10.25 5.80
C ASN A 72 5.87 -10.38 4.33
N MET A 73 7.13 -10.71 4.02
CA MET A 73 7.58 -10.98 2.64
C MET A 73 6.76 -12.09 1.97
N PHE A 74 6.38 -13.13 2.72
CA PHE A 74 5.57 -14.24 2.23
C PHE A 74 4.05 -14.04 2.38
N LEU A 75 3.59 -12.84 2.76
CA LEU A 75 2.21 -12.42 2.48
C LEU A 75 1.99 -12.08 0.99
N ALA A 76 3.09 -11.93 0.25
CA ALA A 76 3.12 -11.70 -1.18
C ALA A 76 4.18 -12.61 -1.83
N GLU A 77 4.10 -13.92 -1.54
CA GLU A 77 4.95 -14.97 -2.07
C GLU A 77 5.04 -14.96 -3.60
N ASP A 78 3.95 -14.60 -4.28
CA ASP A 78 3.88 -14.39 -5.73
C ASP A 78 4.95 -13.39 -6.21
N ARG A 79 5.18 -12.30 -5.46
CA ARG A 79 6.17 -11.27 -5.81
C ARG A 79 7.60 -11.77 -5.66
N ILE A 80 7.84 -12.56 -4.61
CA ILE A 80 9.15 -13.17 -4.34
C ILE A 80 9.48 -14.18 -5.41
N LEU A 81 8.51 -15.01 -5.79
CA LEU A 81 8.64 -15.95 -6.89
C LEU A 81 9.02 -15.24 -8.20
N CYS A 82 8.38 -14.10 -8.50
CA CYS A 82 8.72 -13.31 -9.69
C CYS A 82 10.19 -12.88 -9.71
N PHE A 83 10.68 -12.34 -8.59
CA PHE A 83 12.07 -11.94 -8.49
C PHE A 83 13.03 -13.15 -8.59
N GLU A 84 12.74 -14.23 -7.87
CA GLU A 84 13.56 -15.44 -7.86
C GLU A 84 13.66 -16.11 -9.24
N LEU A 85 12.59 -16.05 -10.04
CA LEU A 85 12.60 -16.54 -11.42
C LEU A 85 13.57 -15.72 -12.29
N VAL A 86 13.49 -14.39 -12.23
CA VAL A 86 14.35 -13.50 -13.02
C VAL A 86 15.81 -13.57 -12.58
N ALA A 87 16.05 -13.74 -11.27
CA ALA A 87 17.37 -13.84 -10.67
C ALA A 87 17.96 -15.26 -10.65
N LYS A 88 17.29 -16.25 -11.27
CA LYS A 88 17.74 -17.65 -11.26
C LYS A 88 19.09 -17.79 -11.97
N ALA A 89 20.09 -18.27 -11.23
CA ALA A 89 21.47 -18.34 -11.69
C ALA A 89 21.64 -19.20 -12.95
N GLY A 90 22.37 -18.71 -13.94
CA GLY A 90 22.61 -19.40 -15.22
C GLY A 90 21.41 -19.49 -16.17
N PHE A 91 20.23 -18.97 -15.80
CA PHE A 91 19.04 -19.01 -16.65
C PHE A 91 18.59 -17.62 -17.11
N LYS A 92 17.79 -17.58 -18.18
CA LYS A 92 17.27 -16.35 -18.81
C LYS A 92 15.74 -16.29 -18.77
N TRP A 93 15.15 -16.57 -17.61
CA TRP A 93 13.68 -16.58 -17.46
C TRP A 93 13.13 -15.16 -17.50
N HIS A 94 12.14 -14.94 -18.37
CA HIS A 94 11.39 -13.67 -18.45
C HIS A 94 9.96 -13.92 -18.04
N LEU A 95 9.38 -12.94 -17.37
CA LEU A 95 7.97 -12.90 -17.03
C LEU A 95 7.27 -12.01 -18.05
N SER A 96 6.10 -12.43 -18.51
CA SER A 96 5.36 -11.71 -19.55
C SER A 96 3.89 -11.63 -19.21
N TYR A 97 3.30 -10.49 -19.50
CA TYR A 97 1.88 -10.25 -19.37
C TYR A 97 1.18 -10.55 -20.70
N VAL A 98 0.03 -11.22 -20.65
CA VAL A 98 -0.75 -11.61 -21.82
C VAL A 98 -2.11 -10.91 -21.76
N LYS A 99 -2.29 -9.87 -22.58
CA LYS A 99 -3.52 -9.06 -22.65
C LYS A 99 -4.78 -9.88 -22.94
N ALA A 100 -4.65 -10.97 -23.73
CA ALA A 100 -5.78 -11.80 -24.12
C ALA A 100 -6.32 -12.69 -22.98
N SER A 101 -5.53 -12.90 -21.92
CA SER A 101 -5.93 -13.73 -20.79
C SER A 101 -6.98 -13.02 -19.93
N LYS A 102 -8.08 -13.71 -19.64
CA LYS A 102 -9.18 -13.20 -18.81
C LYS A 102 -9.31 -14.02 -17.54
N GLY A 103 -9.58 -13.35 -16.43
CA GLY A 103 -9.90 -13.94 -15.14
C GLY A 103 -10.86 -13.02 -14.40
N GLU A 104 -11.82 -13.60 -13.71
CA GLU A 104 -12.81 -12.89 -12.91
C GLU A 104 -12.66 -13.28 -11.44
N THR A 105 -12.86 -12.31 -10.56
CA THR A 105 -12.73 -12.51 -9.11
C THR A 105 -13.62 -11.50 -8.37
N ASP A 106 -14.07 -11.89 -7.19
CA ASP A 106 -14.90 -11.06 -6.35
C ASP A 106 -14.09 -9.93 -5.71
N VAL A 107 -14.72 -8.77 -5.59
CA VAL A 107 -14.21 -7.64 -4.80
C VAL A 107 -14.72 -7.72 -3.35
N PRO A 108 -13.98 -7.17 -2.38
CA PRO A 108 -14.49 -7.05 -1.02
C PRO A 108 -15.73 -6.13 -0.98
N GLU A 109 -16.74 -6.53 -0.21
CA GLU A 109 -18.02 -5.81 -0.12
C GLU A 109 -18.12 -4.92 1.13
N GLY A 110 -17.35 -5.23 2.18
CA GLY A 110 -17.37 -4.50 3.45
C GLY A 110 -16.06 -3.80 3.80
N THR A 111 -16.15 -2.68 4.52
CA THR A 111 -15.01 -1.86 4.96
C THR A 111 -13.94 -2.67 5.70
N ALA A 112 -14.35 -3.54 6.62
CA ALA A 112 -13.42 -4.34 7.42
C ALA A 112 -12.66 -5.39 6.59
N GLU A 113 -13.33 -6.02 5.62
CA GLU A 113 -12.70 -6.96 4.68
C GLU A 113 -11.72 -6.22 3.78
N TYR A 114 -12.12 -5.06 3.25
CA TYR A 114 -11.29 -4.22 2.40
C TYR A 114 -10.01 -3.77 3.12
N ILE A 115 -10.11 -3.28 4.37
CA ILE A 115 -8.94 -2.90 5.17
C ILE A 115 -8.02 -4.10 5.41
N GLY A 116 -8.59 -5.26 5.79
CA GLY A 116 -7.82 -6.48 6.05
C GLY A 116 -7.06 -6.98 4.82
N GLN A 117 -7.71 -6.94 3.64
CA GLN A 117 -7.08 -7.28 2.37
C GLN A 117 -5.94 -6.33 2.02
N ARG A 118 -6.18 -5.03 2.17
CA ARG A 118 -5.20 -3.98 1.81
C ARG A 118 -3.99 -3.97 2.73
N ARG A 119 -4.15 -4.28 4.03
CA ARG A 119 -3.03 -4.53 4.94
C ARG A 119 -2.07 -5.58 4.38
N ARG A 120 -2.61 -6.75 3.98
CA ARG A 120 -1.81 -7.86 3.45
C ARG A 120 -1.03 -7.44 2.20
N TRP A 121 -1.74 -6.81 1.27
CA TRP A 121 -1.13 -6.41 0.00
C TRP A 121 -0.10 -5.31 0.17
N LEU A 122 -0.37 -4.28 0.98
CA LEU A 122 0.57 -3.18 1.21
C LEU A 122 1.82 -3.68 1.93
N ASN A 123 1.67 -4.45 3.01
CA ASN A 123 2.81 -4.96 3.77
C ASN A 123 3.64 -5.95 2.94
N GLY A 124 2.99 -6.91 2.29
CA GLY A 124 3.65 -7.88 1.43
C GLY A 124 4.36 -7.23 0.23
N SER A 125 3.72 -6.25 -0.41
CA SER A 125 4.32 -5.52 -1.54
C SER A 125 5.52 -4.69 -1.11
N PHE A 126 5.45 -4.01 0.04
CA PHE A 126 6.58 -3.24 0.56
C PHE A 126 7.76 -4.14 0.93
N ALA A 127 7.51 -5.23 1.66
CA ALA A 127 8.55 -6.20 2.03
C ALA A 127 9.21 -6.84 0.80
N ALA A 128 8.41 -7.27 -0.19
CA ALA A 128 8.90 -7.86 -1.42
C ALA A 128 9.70 -6.86 -2.29
N SER A 129 9.26 -5.59 -2.33
CA SER A 129 9.99 -4.54 -3.05
C SER A 129 11.37 -4.33 -2.43
N LEU A 130 11.45 -4.17 -1.10
CA LEU A 130 12.73 -4.02 -0.40
C LEU A 130 13.63 -5.26 -0.58
N TYR A 131 13.04 -6.46 -0.52
CA TYR A 131 13.75 -7.71 -0.78
C TYR A 131 14.40 -7.71 -2.18
N SER A 132 13.62 -7.38 -3.22
CA SER A 132 14.10 -7.37 -4.61
C SER A 132 15.21 -6.34 -4.84
N LEU A 133 15.14 -5.18 -4.18
CA LEU A 133 16.17 -4.14 -4.24
C LEU A 133 17.46 -4.60 -3.54
N MET A 134 17.36 -5.11 -2.31
CA MET A 134 18.53 -5.58 -1.55
C MET A 134 19.24 -6.76 -2.23
N HIS A 135 18.49 -7.62 -2.92
CA HIS A 135 19.02 -8.81 -3.56
C HIS A 135 19.28 -8.64 -5.06
N PHE A 136 19.12 -7.43 -5.61
CA PHE A 136 19.24 -7.17 -7.04
C PHE A 136 20.56 -7.67 -7.64
N ASN A 137 21.65 -7.66 -6.85
CA ASN A 137 22.95 -8.20 -7.25
C ASN A 137 22.88 -9.65 -7.77
N ARG A 138 21.90 -10.44 -7.34
CA ARG A 138 21.71 -11.81 -7.81
C ARG A 138 21.33 -11.90 -9.29
N ILE A 139 20.75 -10.86 -9.86
CA ILE A 139 20.43 -10.80 -11.29
C ILE A 139 21.72 -10.86 -12.12
N TYR A 140 22.86 -10.39 -11.64
CA TYR A 140 24.14 -10.54 -12.35
C TYR A 140 24.64 -11.99 -12.45
N ARG A 141 24.14 -12.89 -11.59
CA ARG A 141 24.42 -14.33 -11.68
C ARG A 141 23.47 -15.05 -12.64
N SER A 142 22.43 -14.37 -13.13
CA SER A 142 21.54 -14.90 -14.16
C SER A 142 22.23 -14.94 -15.53
N GLY A 143 21.64 -15.63 -16.50
CA GLY A 143 22.18 -15.69 -17.86
C GLY A 143 21.74 -14.53 -18.77
N HIS A 144 21.08 -13.49 -18.26
CA HIS A 144 20.51 -12.42 -19.11
C HIS A 144 21.59 -11.71 -19.94
N ASN A 145 21.21 -11.26 -21.14
CA ASN A 145 22.12 -10.50 -22.00
C ASN A 145 22.24 -9.03 -21.54
N VAL A 146 23.26 -8.31 -22.03
CA VAL A 146 23.56 -6.93 -21.63
C VAL A 146 22.36 -6.00 -21.83
N PHE A 147 21.66 -6.12 -22.96
CA PHE A 147 20.46 -5.32 -23.22
C PHE A 147 19.35 -5.54 -22.18
N ARG A 148 19.06 -6.81 -21.84
CA ARG A 148 18.08 -7.13 -20.79
C ARG A 148 18.55 -6.63 -19.43
N MET A 149 19.84 -6.70 -19.15
CA MET A 149 20.39 -6.15 -17.90
C MET A 149 20.14 -4.65 -17.79
N ILE A 150 20.36 -3.87 -18.87
CA ILE A 150 20.07 -2.43 -18.89
C ILE A 150 18.57 -2.17 -18.59
N LEU A 151 17.68 -2.92 -19.25
CA LEU A 151 16.24 -2.81 -19.02
C LEU A 151 15.83 -3.12 -17.57
N LEU A 152 16.42 -4.14 -16.95
CA LEU A 152 16.16 -4.49 -15.55
C LEU A 152 16.69 -3.42 -14.58
N HIS A 153 17.78 -2.73 -14.91
CA HIS A 153 18.27 -1.58 -14.13
C HIS A 153 17.33 -0.39 -14.22
N ILE A 154 16.83 -0.07 -15.42
CA ILE A 154 15.84 0.99 -15.61
C ILE A 154 14.59 0.69 -14.76
N GLN A 155 14.12 -0.56 -14.78
CA GLN A 155 13.00 -0.97 -13.94
C GLN A 155 13.32 -0.89 -12.44
N MET A 156 14.54 -1.24 -12.02
CA MET A 156 14.97 -1.10 -10.63
C MET A 156 14.93 0.36 -10.17
N ILE A 157 15.42 1.28 -10.99
CA ILE A 157 15.37 2.73 -10.70
C ILE A 157 13.92 3.18 -10.56
N TYR A 158 13.06 2.79 -11.51
CA TYR A 158 11.62 3.07 -11.44
C TYR A 158 10.99 2.55 -10.13
N ASN A 159 11.24 1.29 -9.77
CA ASN A 159 10.72 0.70 -8.54
C ASN A 159 11.27 1.40 -7.28
N CYS A 160 12.52 1.85 -7.29
CA CYS A 160 13.11 2.62 -6.21
C CYS A 160 12.40 3.98 -6.04
N CYS A 161 12.17 4.71 -7.13
CA CYS A 161 11.41 5.96 -7.11
C CYS A 161 9.98 5.75 -6.58
N VAL A 162 9.28 4.71 -7.06
CA VAL A 162 7.92 4.37 -6.57
C VAL A 162 7.93 4.03 -5.08
N LEU A 163 8.95 3.30 -4.61
CA LEU A 163 9.09 2.96 -3.19
C LEU A 163 9.29 4.20 -2.32
N ILE A 164 10.15 5.14 -2.73
CA ILE A 164 10.38 6.41 -2.03
C ILE A 164 9.09 7.24 -1.99
N MET A 165 8.40 7.36 -3.12
CA MET A 165 7.12 8.07 -3.21
C MET A 165 6.05 7.43 -2.31
N THR A 166 6.00 6.10 -2.24
CA THR A 166 5.07 5.38 -1.37
C THR A 166 5.41 5.58 0.11
N TRP A 167 6.70 5.59 0.46
CA TRP A 167 7.16 5.82 1.84
C TRP A 167 6.74 7.19 2.38
N PHE A 168 6.87 8.23 1.55
CA PHE A 168 6.50 9.62 1.89
C PHE A 168 5.07 10.00 1.46
N ALA A 169 4.24 9.03 1.05
CA ALA A 169 2.91 9.31 0.52
C ALA A 169 2.01 10.01 1.54
N LEU A 170 2.12 9.67 2.82
CA LEU A 170 1.31 10.27 3.88
C LEU A 170 1.55 11.79 3.98
N ALA A 171 2.82 12.21 4.04
CA ALA A 171 3.17 13.63 4.04
C ALA A 171 2.84 14.30 2.70
N ALA A 172 3.15 13.65 1.57
CA ALA A 172 2.91 14.20 0.25
C ALA A 172 1.42 14.49 0.00
N TYR A 173 0.51 13.59 0.37
CA TYR A 173 -0.93 13.78 0.21
C TYR A 173 -1.48 14.90 1.09
N TRP A 174 -1.05 14.97 2.35
CA TRP A 174 -1.42 16.05 3.25
C TRP A 174 -0.98 17.41 2.70
N LEU A 175 0.31 17.54 2.34
CA LEU A 175 0.88 18.79 1.83
C LEU A 175 0.21 19.22 0.52
N THR A 176 0.03 18.29 -0.42
CA THR A 176 -0.61 18.57 -1.71
C THR A 176 -2.04 19.07 -1.51
N SER A 177 -2.81 18.40 -0.65
CA SER A 177 -4.18 18.82 -0.32
C SER A 177 -4.23 20.19 0.34
N SER A 178 -3.33 20.44 1.30
CA SER A 178 -3.24 21.71 2.02
C SER A 178 -2.87 22.88 1.10
N VAL A 179 -1.89 22.67 0.21
CA VAL A 179 -1.43 23.66 -0.77
C VAL A 179 -2.53 23.98 -1.78
N ILE A 180 -3.24 22.98 -2.31
CA ILE A 180 -4.36 23.22 -3.25
C ILE A 180 -5.46 24.04 -2.57
N MET A 181 -5.81 23.72 -1.32
CA MET A 181 -6.77 24.51 -0.55
C MET A 181 -6.32 25.97 -0.41
N ASP A 182 -5.06 26.22 -0.05
CA ASP A 182 -4.57 27.60 0.10
C ASP A 182 -4.51 28.37 -1.21
N LEU A 183 -4.02 27.74 -2.28
CA LEU A 183 -3.89 28.39 -3.59
C LEU A 183 -5.25 28.89 -4.11
N VAL A 184 -6.32 28.14 -3.85
CA VAL A 184 -7.66 28.47 -4.36
C VAL A 184 -8.48 29.30 -3.38
N GLY A 185 -8.44 28.95 -2.08
CA GLY A 185 -9.34 29.54 -1.09
C GLY A 185 -8.78 30.74 -0.34
N THR A 186 -7.46 30.95 -0.32
CA THR A 186 -6.84 32.05 0.42
C THR A 186 -6.52 33.23 -0.50
N PRO A 187 -7.15 34.41 -0.33
CA PRO A 187 -6.86 35.59 -1.15
C PRO A 187 -5.37 35.93 -1.14
N SER A 188 -4.73 35.85 -2.31
CA SER A 188 -3.31 36.10 -2.49
C SER A 188 -3.03 36.62 -3.90
N VAL A 189 -1.80 37.09 -4.15
CA VAL A 189 -1.39 37.52 -5.50
C VAL A 189 -1.61 36.40 -6.54
N ALA A 190 -1.44 35.14 -6.14
CA ALA A 190 -1.59 33.98 -7.02
C ALA A 190 -3.02 33.75 -7.55
N ASN A 191 -4.05 34.26 -6.85
CA ASN A 191 -5.45 34.17 -7.26
C ASN A 191 -6.11 35.54 -7.39
N GLN A 192 -5.31 36.60 -7.63
CA GLN A 192 -5.77 37.98 -7.76
C GLN A 192 -6.62 38.46 -6.57
N PHE A 193 -6.23 38.05 -5.36
CA PHE A 193 -6.93 38.37 -4.12
C PHE A 193 -8.40 37.88 -4.09
N LYS A 194 -8.69 36.78 -4.80
CA LYS A 194 -10.03 36.16 -4.86
C LYS A 194 -10.00 34.75 -4.28
N GLY A 195 -10.71 34.54 -3.17
CA GLY A 195 -10.95 33.23 -2.56
C GLY A 195 -12.18 32.54 -3.16
N TRP A 196 -12.05 31.24 -3.45
CA TRP A 196 -13.10 30.39 -4.01
C TRP A 196 -13.20 29.07 -3.21
N PRO A 197 -14.38 28.42 -3.07
CA PRO A 197 -15.68 28.73 -3.69
C PRO A 197 -16.60 29.67 -2.90
N PHE A 198 -16.34 29.90 -1.62
CA PHE A 198 -17.27 30.61 -0.72
C PHE A 198 -16.95 32.11 -0.57
N GLY A 199 -16.12 32.66 -1.45
CA GLY A 199 -15.68 34.06 -1.38
C GLY A 199 -14.48 34.28 -0.46
N ASN A 200 -14.03 35.54 -0.37
CA ASN A 200 -12.75 35.92 0.26
C ASN A 200 -12.69 35.67 1.77
N THR A 201 -13.83 35.76 2.47
CA THR A 201 -13.87 35.62 3.93
C THR A 201 -14.16 34.19 4.36
N ALA A 202 -15.11 33.49 3.71
CA ALA A 202 -15.53 32.16 4.15
C ALA A 202 -14.61 31.04 3.64
N SER A 203 -14.02 31.16 2.44
CA SER A 203 -13.16 30.10 1.88
C SER A 203 -11.93 29.78 2.75
N PRO A 204 -11.19 30.78 3.28
CA PRO A 204 -10.08 30.50 4.20
C PRO A 204 -10.55 29.78 5.48
N ILE A 205 -11.68 30.20 6.06
CA ILE A 205 -12.22 29.61 7.29
C ILE A 205 -12.59 28.14 7.05
N VAL A 206 -13.31 27.85 5.97
CA VAL A 206 -13.69 26.48 5.61
C VAL A 206 -12.46 25.61 5.37
N ASN A 207 -11.46 26.12 4.63
CA ASN A 207 -10.20 25.41 4.41
C ASN A 207 -9.48 25.08 5.72
N THR A 208 -9.41 26.03 6.65
CA THR A 208 -8.80 25.80 7.97
C THR A 208 -9.56 24.73 8.76
N ILE A 209 -10.89 24.74 8.76
CA ILE A 209 -11.71 23.70 9.41
C ILE A 209 -11.45 22.33 8.78
N VAL A 210 -11.44 22.24 7.45
CA VAL A 210 -11.16 20.99 6.73
C VAL A 210 -9.75 20.47 7.02
N LYS A 211 -8.75 21.35 7.04
CA LYS A 211 -7.36 20.99 7.38
C LYS A 211 -7.22 20.42 8.79
N TYR A 212 -7.80 21.08 9.80
CA TYR A 212 -7.76 20.57 11.17
C TYR A 212 -8.56 19.29 11.34
N GLY A 213 -9.74 19.19 10.71
CA GLY A 213 -10.53 17.97 10.68
C GLY A 213 -9.78 16.80 10.06
N TYR A 214 -8.99 17.04 9.01
CA TYR A 214 -8.14 16.04 8.37
C TYR A 214 -7.08 15.52 9.34
N LEU A 215 -6.35 16.41 10.01
CA LEU A 215 -5.33 16.01 10.98
C LEU A 215 -5.93 15.26 12.18
N PHE A 216 -7.10 15.70 12.67
CA PHE A 216 -7.79 15.02 13.76
C PHE A 216 -8.27 13.63 13.35
N THR A 217 -8.85 13.49 12.15
CA THR A 217 -9.31 12.20 11.62
C THR A 217 -8.14 11.28 11.32
N LEU A 218 -7.00 11.82 10.86
CA LEU A 218 -5.76 11.06 10.69
C LEU A 218 -5.21 10.57 12.04
N MET A 219 -5.20 11.42 13.07
CA MET A 219 -4.82 11.01 14.42
C MET A 219 -5.73 9.89 14.94
N LEU A 220 -7.04 10.00 14.70
CA LEU A 220 -8.00 8.94 15.01
C LEU A 220 -7.64 7.62 14.30
N GLN A 221 -7.16 7.65 13.04
CA GLN A 221 -6.74 6.42 12.35
C GLN A 221 -5.58 5.74 13.05
N PHE A 222 -4.59 6.48 13.56
CA PHE A 222 -3.49 5.89 14.33
C PHE A 222 -3.98 5.22 15.61
N ILE A 223 -4.90 5.87 16.33
CA ILE A 223 -5.50 5.32 17.55
C ILE A 223 -6.28 4.04 17.24
N LEU A 224 -7.15 4.06 16.22
CA LEU A 224 -7.94 2.91 15.82
C LEU A 224 -7.07 1.77 15.32
N ALA A 225 -6.04 2.06 14.52
CA ALA A 225 -5.18 1.05 13.91
C ALA A 225 -4.29 0.31 14.93
N LEU A 226 -3.91 0.98 16.02
CA LEU A 226 -3.13 0.37 17.10
C LEU A 226 -4.00 -0.30 18.17
N GLY A 227 -5.20 0.24 18.43
CA GLY A 227 -6.07 -0.22 19.51
C GLY A 227 -7.07 -1.31 19.12
N ASN A 228 -7.65 -1.25 17.92
CA ASN A 228 -8.81 -2.07 17.56
C ASN A 228 -8.69 -2.72 16.18
N ARG A 229 -9.32 -3.91 16.01
CA ARG A 229 -9.51 -4.51 14.69
C ARG A 229 -10.68 -3.83 13.96
N PRO A 230 -10.63 -3.62 12.63
CA PRO A 230 -11.71 -3.01 11.85
C PRO A 230 -13.06 -3.71 12.01
N LYS A 231 -13.06 -5.02 12.22
CA LYS A 231 -14.29 -5.81 12.48
C LYS A 231 -14.99 -5.39 13.79
N GLY A 232 -14.23 -4.97 14.81
CA GLY A 232 -14.75 -4.58 16.12
C GLY A 232 -15.15 -3.11 16.25
N SER A 233 -14.71 -2.25 15.32
CA SER A 233 -14.98 -0.80 15.36
C SER A 233 -15.40 -0.27 13.99
N LYS A 234 -16.44 -0.86 13.39
CA LYS A 234 -16.88 -0.50 12.02
C LYS A 234 -17.28 0.97 11.89
N ILE A 235 -18.14 1.46 12.78
CA ILE A 235 -18.69 2.83 12.75
C ILE A 235 -17.60 3.92 12.62
N PRO A 236 -16.58 3.98 13.49
CA PRO A 236 -15.57 5.03 13.39
C PRO A 236 -14.72 4.92 12.11
N TYR A 237 -14.49 3.70 11.59
CA TYR A 237 -13.87 3.55 10.27
C TYR A 237 -14.81 4.08 9.18
N ASP A 238 -16.08 3.69 9.15
CA ASP A 238 -17.03 4.12 8.13
C ASP A 238 -17.21 5.66 8.10
N ILE A 239 -17.27 6.31 9.27
CA ILE A 239 -17.28 7.79 9.38
C ILE A 239 -15.99 8.38 8.82
N SER A 240 -14.83 7.79 9.12
CA SER A 240 -13.54 8.27 8.62
C SER A 240 -13.43 8.13 7.09
N PHE A 241 -13.94 7.01 6.55
CA PHE A 241 -14.04 6.79 5.10
C PHE A 241 -14.89 7.87 4.44
N ALA A 242 -16.06 8.17 4.99
CA ALA A 242 -16.94 9.21 4.49
C ALA A 242 -16.26 10.59 4.54
N TYR A 243 -15.62 10.94 5.66
CA TYR A 243 -14.92 12.20 5.83
C TYR A 243 -13.78 12.39 4.81
N PHE A 244 -12.85 11.42 4.71
CA PHE A 244 -11.73 11.54 3.77
C PHE A 244 -12.20 11.57 2.31
N THR A 245 -13.30 10.89 2.00
CA THR A 245 -13.93 10.95 0.68
C THR A 245 -14.47 12.35 0.37
N LEU A 246 -15.13 13.00 1.34
CA LEU A 246 -15.60 14.39 1.17
C LEU A 246 -14.44 15.37 1.00
N VAL A 247 -13.36 15.21 1.78
CA VAL A 247 -12.16 16.03 1.61
C VAL A 247 -11.56 15.84 0.22
N GLN A 248 -11.51 14.61 -0.29
CA GLN A 248 -10.97 14.34 -1.62
C GLN A 248 -11.82 14.93 -2.73
N ILE A 249 -13.16 14.84 -2.62
CA ILE A 249 -14.06 15.50 -3.56
C ILE A 249 -13.81 17.01 -3.56
N TYR A 250 -13.68 17.62 -2.38
CA TYR A 250 -13.38 19.04 -2.26
C TYR A 250 -12.04 19.41 -2.94
N VAL A 251 -10.96 18.67 -2.66
CA VAL A 251 -9.64 18.89 -3.30
C VAL A 251 -9.70 18.69 -4.81
N LEU A 252 -10.45 17.70 -5.30
CA LEU A 252 -10.62 17.48 -6.74
C LEU A 252 -11.34 18.67 -7.40
N ILE A 253 -12.41 19.18 -6.79
CA ILE A 253 -13.14 20.35 -7.28
C ILE A 253 -12.20 21.58 -7.36
N LEU A 254 -11.42 21.84 -6.31
CA LEU A 254 -10.44 22.93 -6.32
C LEU A 254 -9.35 22.73 -7.39
N SER A 255 -8.91 21.48 -7.60
CA SER A 255 -7.92 21.15 -8.62
C SER A 255 -8.47 21.42 -10.03
N PHE A 256 -9.73 21.06 -10.32
CA PHE A 256 -10.37 21.37 -11.60
C PHE A 256 -10.57 22.88 -11.78
N TYR A 257 -10.92 23.61 -10.73
CA TYR A 257 -11.01 25.07 -10.76
C TYR A 257 -9.67 25.70 -11.14
N LEU A 258 -8.55 25.24 -10.58
CA LEU A 258 -7.22 25.71 -10.97
C LEU A 258 -6.93 25.49 -12.46
N VAL A 259 -7.34 24.35 -13.02
CA VAL A 259 -7.19 24.07 -14.46
C VAL A 259 -8.02 25.01 -15.30
N VAL A 260 -9.30 25.18 -14.99
CA VAL A 260 -10.20 26.06 -15.76
C VAL A 260 -9.70 27.50 -15.73
N ASN A 261 -9.28 27.99 -14.56
CA ASN A 261 -8.73 29.33 -14.39
C ASN A 261 -7.41 29.52 -15.15
N ALA A 262 -6.58 28.48 -15.25
CA ALA A 262 -5.37 28.52 -16.05
C ALA A 262 -5.66 28.78 -17.53
N PHE A 263 -6.70 28.15 -18.08
CA PHE A 263 -7.07 28.29 -19.49
C PHE A 263 -7.96 29.49 -19.81
N SER A 264 -8.67 30.04 -18.82
CA SER A 264 -9.63 31.13 -19.03
C SER A 264 -8.98 32.52 -19.11
N GLY A 265 -7.64 32.62 -19.01
CA GLY A 265 -6.89 33.87 -19.18
C GLY A 265 -7.00 34.87 -18.02
N ASP A 266 -7.96 34.69 -17.11
CA ASP A 266 -8.23 35.65 -16.05
C ASP A 266 -7.18 35.65 -14.93
N THR A 267 -6.38 34.61 -14.75
CA THR A 267 -5.47 34.52 -13.58
C THR A 267 -4.02 34.13 -13.89
N ILE A 268 -3.74 33.50 -15.03
CA ILE A 268 -2.42 32.96 -15.36
C ILE A 268 -2.12 33.17 -16.83
N ASP A 269 -1.08 33.94 -17.08
CA ASP A 269 -0.74 34.59 -18.35
C ASP A 269 -0.07 33.58 -19.32
N PHE A 270 -0.84 32.62 -19.84
CA PHE A 270 -0.37 31.84 -20.98
C PHE A 270 -0.38 32.72 -22.21
N THR A 271 0.78 32.91 -22.84
CA THR A 271 0.93 33.67 -24.08
C THR A 271 0.37 32.89 -25.28
N LEU A 272 -0.96 32.79 -25.36
CA LEU A 272 -1.69 32.06 -26.41
C LEU A 272 -1.57 32.73 -27.80
N GLY A 273 -1.14 33.99 -27.86
CA GLY A 273 -1.12 34.80 -29.10
C GLY A 273 0.25 35.01 -29.76
N GLN A 274 1.37 34.55 -29.17
CA GLN A 274 2.73 34.86 -29.66
C GLN A 274 3.49 33.65 -30.25
N GLY A 275 2.77 32.58 -30.60
CA GLY A 275 3.33 31.36 -31.19
C GLY A 275 3.69 30.28 -30.18
N LEU A 276 4.06 29.09 -30.68
CA LEU A 276 4.27 27.89 -29.86
C LEU A 276 5.45 28.00 -28.87
N GLY A 277 6.54 28.68 -29.24
CA GLY A 277 7.73 28.81 -28.38
C GLY A 277 7.45 29.55 -27.06
N PRO A 278 6.97 30.80 -27.11
CA PRO A 278 6.62 31.57 -25.91
C PRO A 278 5.49 30.93 -25.08
N PHE A 279 4.55 30.25 -25.75
CA PHE A 279 3.53 29.48 -25.07
C PHE A 279 4.12 28.31 -24.27
N LEU A 280 5.02 27.51 -24.86
CA LEU A 280 5.63 26.38 -24.14
C LEU A 280 6.48 26.87 -22.96
N GLU A 281 7.22 27.97 -23.13
CA GLU A 281 8.01 28.54 -22.05
C GLU A 281 7.15 29.03 -20.88
N SER A 282 6.07 29.78 -21.16
CA SER A 282 5.10 30.20 -20.11
C SER A 282 4.35 29.01 -19.50
N PHE A 283 4.06 27.97 -20.29
CA PHE A 283 3.36 26.77 -19.84
C PHE A 283 4.20 25.92 -18.87
N PHE A 284 5.47 25.64 -19.18
CA PHE A 284 6.32 24.84 -18.30
C PHE A 284 6.88 25.62 -17.10
N SER A 285 6.91 26.95 -17.17
CA SER A 285 7.40 27.80 -16.07
C SER A 285 6.33 28.17 -15.05
N SER A 286 5.07 28.35 -15.49
CA SER A 286 3.98 28.80 -14.61
C SER A 286 3.44 27.71 -13.67
N GLN A 287 2.96 28.14 -12.51
CA GLN A 287 2.44 27.23 -11.48
C GLN A 287 1.19 26.47 -11.93
N ALA A 288 0.29 27.08 -12.71
CA ALA A 288 -0.85 26.33 -13.22
C ALA A 288 -0.53 25.46 -14.43
N GLY A 289 0.41 25.84 -15.30
CA GLY A 289 0.84 24.94 -16.37
C GLY A 289 1.39 23.63 -15.79
N ILE A 290 2.10 23.70 -14.66
CA ILE A 290 2.55 22.52 -13.91
C ILE A 290 1.37 21.67 -13.40
N VAL A 291 0.34 22.30 -12.83
CA VAL A 291 -0.87 21.60 -12.37
C VAL A 291 -1.60 20.93 -13.54
N VAL A 292 -1.73 21.64 -14.67
CA VAL A 292 -2.32 21.08 -15.90
C VAL A 292 -1.51 19.89 -16.41
N ILE A 293 -0.18 19.99 -16.48
CA ILE A 293 0.70 18.90 -16.90
C ILE A 293 0.52 17.68 -15.99
N ALA A 294 0.43 17.88 -14.68
CA ALA A 294 0.28 16.78 -13.74
C ALA A 294 -1.10 16.12 -13.83
N LEU A 295 -2.17 16.90 -13.93
CA LEU A 295 -3.53 16.38 -14.06
C LEU A 295 -3.75 15.70 -15.42
N ALA A 296 -3.30 16.31 -16.52
CA ALA A 296 -3.34 15.72 -17.85
C ALA A 296 -2.44 14.47 -17.93
N GLY A 297 -1.24 14.51 -17.34
CA GLY A 297 -0.30 13.39 -17.29
C GLY A 297 -0.79 12.23 -16.42
N THR A 298 -1.60 12.50 -15.39
CA THR A 298 -2.12 11.44 -14.51
C THR A 298 -3.44 10.90 -15.05
N TYR A 299 -4.46 11.75 -15.20
CA TYR A 299 -5.80 11.33 -15.62
C TYR A 299 -5.90 11.11 -17.12
N GLY A 300 -5.25 11.96 -17.93
CA GLY A 300 -5.24 11.81 -19.38
C GLY A 300 -4.55 10.51 -19.81
N VAL A 301 -3.46 10.10 -19.12
CA VAL A 301 -2.83 8.79 -19.34
C VAL A 301 -3.78 7.62 -19.03
N TYR A 302 -4.62 7.72 -17.98
CA TYR A 302 -5.60 6.68 -17.69
C TYR A 302 -6.63 6.57 -18.80
N VAL A 303 -7.15 7.71 -19.28
CA VAL A 303 -8.11 7.75 -20.38
C VAL A 303 -7.47 7.20 -21.66
N LEU A 304 -6.38 7.81 -22.12
CA LEU A 304 -5.69 7.42 -23.36
C LEU A 304 -5.22 5.96 -23.32
N GLY A 305 -4.63 5.53 -22.20
CA GLY A 305 -4.22 4.15 -22.01
C GLY A 305 -5.39 3.18 -22.13
N SER A 306 -6.55 3.51 -21.55
CA SER A 306 -7.75 2.66 -21.61
C SER A 306 -8.35 2.56 -23.01
N PHE A 307 -8.37 3.66 -23.76
CA PHE A 307 -8.81 3.67 -25.16
C PHE A 307 -7.86 2.88 -26.06
N LEU A 308 -6.54 3.09 -25.93
CA LEU A 308 -5.54 2.31 -26.66
C LEU A 308 -5.58 0.82 -26.30
N TYR A 309 -5.93 0.51 -25.05
CA TYR A 309 -6.13 -0.86 -24.60
C TYR A 309 -7.46 -1.47 -25.06
N MET A 310 -8.36 -0.69 -25.66
CA MET A 310 -9.69 -1.10 -26.12
C MET A 310 -10.64 -1.57 -25.00
N ASP A 311 -10.51 -1.00 -23.79
CA ASP A 311 -11.44 -1.25 -22.67
C ASP A 311 -11.73 0.05 -21.90
N PRO A 312 -12.42 1.05 -22.47
CA PRO A 312 -12.62 2.36 -21.84
C PRO A 312 -13.70 2.36 -20.74
N TRP A 313 -14.52 1.31 -20.61
CA TRP A 313 -15.74 1.36 -19.79
C TRP A 313 -15.50 1.62 -18.30
N HIS A 314 -14.37 1.14 -17.77
CA HIS A 314 -14.02 1.34 -16.36
C HIS A 314 -13.76 2.81 -16.02
N ILE A 315 -13.41 3.65 -17.00
CA ILE A 315 -13.31 5.12 -16.85
C ILE A 315 -14.67 5.69 -16.45
N PHE A 316 -15.77 5.24 -17.03
CA PHE A 316 -17.10 5.81 -16.76
C PHE A 316 -17.76 5.17 -15.53
N THR A 317 -17.57 3.87 -15.33
CA THR A 317 -18.30 3.11 -14.30
C THR A 317 -17.63 3.14 -12.93
N SER A 318 -16.30 3.20 -12.87
CA SER A 318 -15.54 2.91 -11.64
C SER A 318 -14.46 3.93 -11.26
N SER A 319 -14.04 4.81 -12.17
CA SER A 319 -12.97 5.78 -11.92
C SER A 319 -13.29 6.76 -10.80
N TRP A 320 -14.54 7.25 -10.74
CA TRP A 320 -14.99 8.21 -9.75
C TRP A 320 -14.76 7.69 -8.33
N ALA A 321 -15.08 6.42 -8.07
CA ALA A 321 -14.90 5.81 -6.76
C ALA A 321 -13.42 5.67 -6.38
N TYR A 322 -12.54 5.48 -7.37
CA TYR A 322 -11.10 5.45 -7.14
C TYR A 322 -10.55 6.85 -6.83
N PHE A 323 -10.92 7.86 -7.63
CA PHE A 323 -10.47 9.25 -7.44
C PHE A 323 -10.96 9.83 -6.12
N CYS A 324 -12.22 9.56 -5.74
CA CYS A 324 -12.79 9.94 -4.45
C CYS A 324 -12.14 9.18 -3.27
N GLY A 325 -11.64 7.96 -3.51
CA GLY A 325 -11.04 7.10 -2.49
C GLY A 325 -9.54 7.26 -2.27
N MET A 326 -8.86 8.17 -2.98
CA MET A 326 -7.38 8.30 -2.91
C MET A 326 -6.88 8.69 -1.51
N THR A 327 -7.49 9.70 -0.87
CA THR A 327 -7.16 10.11 0.50
C THR A 327 -7.39 8.99 1.50
N THR A 328 -8.50 8.27 1.36
CA THR A 328 -8.83 7.10 2.17
C THR A 328 -7.76 6.01 2.02
N GLY A 329 -7.27 5.78 0.80
CA GLY A 329 -6.23 4.80 0.49
C GLY A 329 -4.94 5.05 1.26
N ILE A 330 -4.52 6.31 1.39
CA ILE A 330 -3.30 6.68 2.10
C ILE A 330 -3.56 6.82 3.60
N ASN A 331 -4.56 7.59 4.03
CA ASN A 331 -4.73 7.93 5.43
C ASN A 331 -5.34 6.81 6.28
N ILE A 332 -6.15 5.93 5.69
CA ILE A 332 -6.74 4.80 6.41
C ILE A 332 -5.98 3.52 6.11
N LEU A 333 -5.90 3.12 4.84
CA LEU A 333 -5.39 1.79 4.49
C LEU A 333 -3.88 1.67 4.75
N MET A 334 -3.09 2.67 4.36
CA MET A 334 -1.64 2.66 4.58
C MET A 334 -1.29 2.78 6.07
N VAL A 335 -1.94 3.68 6.80
CA VAL A 335 -1.75 3.80 8.26
C VAL A 335 -2.09 2.48 8.94
N TYR A 336 -3.23 1.87 8.62
CA TYR A 336 -3.61 0.58 9.19
C TYR A 336 -2.61 -0.53 8.85
N ALA A 337 -2.10 -0.55 7.61
CA ALA A 337 -1.13 -1.54 7.15
C ALA A 337 0.18 -1.48 7.95
N PHE A 338 0.79 -0.29 8.05
CA PHE A 338 2.04 -0.08 8.77
C PHE A 338 1.88 -0.31 10.28
N CYS A 339 0.79 0.17 10.88
CA CYS A 339 0.46 -0.08 12.29
C CYS A 339 0.23 -1.56 12.60
N ASN A 340 -0.07 -2.40 11.60
CA ASN A 340 -0.34 -3.83 11.79
C ASN A 340 0.71 -4.74 11.14
N TRP A 341 1.97 -4.30 11.06
CA TRP A 341 3.07 -5.10 10.51
C TRP A 341 3.36 -6.42 11.26
N HIS A 342 3.08 -6.44 12.57
CA HIS A 342 3.18 -7.62 13.42
C HIS A 342 2.13 -8.70 13.09
N ASP A 343 1.01 -8.34 12.47
CA ASP A 343 -0.03 -9.26 12.10
C ASP A 343 0.27 -9.84 10.70
N VAL A 344 0.52 -11.15 10.65
CA VAL A 344 0.81 -11.91 9.41
C VAL A 344 -0.31 -12.90 9.09
N SER A 345 -1.52 -12.68 9.62
CA SER A 345 -2.66 -13.52 9.32
C SER A 345 -3.04 -13.45 7.83
N TRP A 346 -3.26 -14.62 7.23
CA TRP A 346 -3.67 -14.71 5.84
C TRP A 346 -5.12 -14.25 5.62
N GLY A 347 -5.98 -14.31 6.64
CA GLY A 347 -7.35 -13.77 6.60
C GLY A 347 -8.19 -14.33 5.44
N THR A 348 -8.30 -15.65 5.34
CA THR A 348 -9.17 -16.31 4.36
C THR A 348 -10.64 -16.04 4.67
N LYS A 349 -11.48 -15.82 3.64
CA LYS A 349 -12.93 -15.63 3.81
C LYS A 349 -13.49 -16.76 4.68
N GLY A 350 -13.99 -16.43 5.88
CA GLY A 350 -14.62 -17.38 6.81
C GLY A 350 -13.74 -18.04 7.89
N SER A 351 -12.42 -17.84 7.92
CA SER A 351 -11.54 -18.51 8.92
C SER A 351 -11.33 -17.73 10.23
N ASP A 352 -11.70 -16.45 10.27
CA ASP A 352 -11.63 -15.64 11.48
C ASP A 352 -12.89 -15.85 12.34
N LYS A 353 -12.96 -16.95 13.10
CA LYS A 353 -13.72 -16.89 14.35
C LYS A 353 -13.01 -15.85 15.20
N SER A 354 -13.68 -14.74 15.52
CA SER A 354 -13.19 -13.83 16.54
C SER A 354 -12.89 -14.67 17.77
N ALA A 355 -11.64 -14.72 18.22
CA ALA A 355 -11.32 -15.31 19.50
C ALA A 355 -12.22 -14.61 20.51
N SER A 356 -13.24 -15.31 20.97
CA SER A 356 -14.09 -14.84 22.04
C SER A 356 -13.14 -14.52 23.19
N LEU A 357 -13.26 -13.33 23.76
CA LEU A 357 -12.62 -13.01 25.03
C LEU A 357 -12.83 -14.21 25.96
N PRO A 358 -11.82 -14.62 26.75
CA PRO A 358 -12.00 -15.73 27.68
C PRO A 358 -13.17 -15.38 28.59
N SER A 359 -14.33 -15.99 28.32
CA SER A 359 -15.47 -15.91 29.21
C SER A 359 -15.04 -16.65 30.45
N ALA A 360 -14.93 -15.94 31.58
CA ALA A 360 -14.73 -16.57 32.87
C ALA A 360 -15.79 -17.67 33.01
N GLN A 361 -15.36 -18.92 33.02
CA GLN A 361 -16.23 -20.02 33.36
C GLN A 361 -16.49 -19.92 34.85
N THR A 362 -17.56 -19.22 35.23
CA THR A 362 -18.14 -19.39 36.55
C THR A 362 -18.81 -20.76 36.56
N GLN A 363 -18.14 -21.75 37.16
CA GLN A 363 -18.85 -22.94 37.62
C GLN A 363 -19.86 -22.46 38.66
N LYS A 364 -21.14 -22.55 38.31
CA LYS A 364 -22.22 -22.47 39.29
C LYS A 364 -22.24 -23.82 40.01
N ASP A 365 -21.77 -23.84 41.25
CA ASP A 365 -22.00 -24.96 42.16
C ASP A 365 -23.49 -25.00 42.50
N ASP A 366 -24.24 -25.79 41.75
CA ASP A 366 -25.60 -26.19 42.10
C ASP A 366 -25.53 -27.38 43.08
N LEU A 367 -25.61 -27.04 44.37
CA LEU A 367 -26.36 -27.75 45.42
C LEU A 367 -25.98 -29.20 45.82
N LYS A 368 -25.64 -29.31 47.12
CA LYS A 368 -26.01 -30.34 48.12
C LYS A 368 -25.00 -31.46 48.45
N SER A 369 -24.82 -31.61 49.77
CA SER A 369 -24.23 -32.70 50.57
C SER A 369 -22.72 -32.98 50.47
N ASN A 370 -21.97 -32.50 51.47
CA ASN A 370 -20.67 -33.05 51.87
C ASN A 370 -20.87 -34.40 52.60
N PHE A 371 -21.24 -35.43 51.85
CA PHE A 371 -20.88 -36.80 52.22
C PHE A 371 -19.87 -37.25 51.18
N VAL A 372 -18.61 -37.39 51.59
CA VAL A 372 -17.64 -38.15 50.81
C VAL A 372 -18.08 -39.60 50.92
N GLU A 373 -18.83 -40.07 49.93
CA GLU A 373 -19.05 -41.50 49.76
C GLU A 373 -17.69 -42.07 49.36
N GLU A 374 -16.98 -42.64 50.33
CA GLU A 374 -15.77 -43.42 50.06
C GLU A 374 -16.19 -44.61 49.21
N ILE A 375 -16.04 -44.47 47.89
CA ILE A 375 -16.16 -45.60 46.97
C ILE A 375 -15.11 -46.60 47.43
N ASP A 376 -15.56 -47.75 47.92
CA ASP A 376 -14.71 -48.88 48.31
C ASP A 376 -13.94 -49.35 47.06
N LYS A 377 -12.74 -48.80 46.89
CA LYS A 377 -11.84 -49.16 45.80
C LYS A 377 -10.99 -50.35 46.24
N PRO A 378 -10.70 -51.29 45.33
CA PRO A 378 -9.71 -52.32 45.61
C PRO A 378 -8.40 -51.70 46.12
N GLN A 379 -7.80 -52.28 47.16
CA GLN A 379 -6.57 -51.76 47.78
C GLN A 379 -5.46 -51.50 46.75
N ALA A 380 -5.37 -52.33 45.70
CA ALA A 380 -4.41 -52.16 44.61
C ALA A 380 -4.54 -50.83 43.85
N ASP A 381 -5.77 -50.33 43.65
CA ASP A 381 -6.00 -49.04 42.99
C ASP A 381 -5.65 -47.87 43.91
N ILE A 382 -5.90 -48.02 45.21
CA ILE A 382 -5.51 -47.04 46.24
C ILE A 382 -3.99 -46.95 46.29
N ASP A 383 -3.30 -48.09 46.33
CA ASP A 383 -1.84 -48.16 46.37
C ASP A 383 -1.21 -47.58 45.09
N SER A 384 -1.80 -47.86 43.92
CA SER A 384 -1.34 -47.28 42.65
C SER A 384 -1.51 -45.75 42.60
N GLN A 385 -2.67 -45.25 43.05
CA GLN A 385 -2.92 -43.81 43.11
C GLN A 385 -2.02 -43.13 44.14
N PHE A 386 -1.81 -43.75 45.29
CA PHE A 386 -0.89 -43.29 46.32
C PHE A 386 0.55 -43.26 45.80
N GLU A 387 1.02 -44.34 45.17
CA GLU A 387 2.36 -44.41 44.58
C GLU A 387 2.55 -43.34 43.50
N SER A 388 1.55 -43.10 42.64
CA SER A 388 1.62 -42.06 41.61
C SER A 388 1.69 -40.65 42.21
N THR A 389 0.97 -40.44 43.33
CA THR A 389 0.93 -39.15 44.03
C THR A 389 2.23 -38.91 44.78
N VAL A 390 2.76 -39.93 45.45
CA VAL A 390 4.06 -39.88 46.14
C VAL A 390 5.20 -39.68 45.14
N LYS A 391 5.19 -40.37 43.99
CA LYS A 391 6.18 -40.14 42.92
C LYS A 391 6.11 -38.71 42.36
N ARG A 392 4.92 -38.14 42.23
CA ARG A 392 4.75 -36.73 41.82
C ARG A 392 5.21 -35.75 42.90
N ALA A 393 4.96 -36.04 44.17
CA ALA A 393 5.34 -35.19 45.29
C ALA A 393 6.84 -35.24 45.61
N LEU A 394 7.48 -36.40 45.38
CA LEU A 394 8.92 -36.61 45.53
C LEU A 394 9.73 -36.25 44.28
N ALA A 395 9.06 -35.98 43.15
CA ALA A 395 9.75 -35.49 41.95
C ALA A 395 10.43 -34.15 42.29
N PRO A 396 11.75 -34.00 42.03
CA PRO A 396 12.43 -32.73 42.20
C PRO A 396 11.68 -31.64 41.45
N PHE A 397 11.49 -30.49 42.08
CA PHE A 397 10.92 -29.33 41.41
C PHE A 397 11.91 -28.89 40.32
N GLU A 398 11.63 -29.28 39.08
CA GLU A 398 12.21 -28.61 37.93
C GLU A 398 11.50 -27.27 37.83
N GLU A 399 12.22 -26.17 38.09
CA GLU A 399 11.76 -24.86 37.65
C GLU A 399 11.33 -25.04 36.19
N PRO A 400 10.09 -24.70 35.81
CA PRO A 400 9.77 -24.66 34.40
C PRO A 400 10.85 -23.79 33.79
N ASN A 401 11.63 -24.36 32.86
CA ASN A 401 12.54 -23.54 32.08
C ASN A 401 11.64 -22.43 31.55
N GLU A 402 11.72 -21.24 32.14
CA GLU A 402 11.34 -20.00 31.50
C GLU A 402 12.35 -19.90 30.38
N GLY A 403 12.07 -20.69 29.34
CA GLY A 403 12.85 -20.71 28.15
C GLY A 403 12.96 -19.26 27.78
N SER A 404 14.20 -18.81 27.62
CA SER A 404 14.53 -17.56 26.96
C SER A 404 14.06 -17.55 25.49
N GLU A 405 12.95 -18.21 25.16
CA GLU A 405 12.03 -17.79 24.13
C GLU A 405 11.52 -16.40 24.54
N LYS A 406 12.35 -15.38 24.28
CA LYS A 406 11.88 -14.01 24.10
C LYS A 406 10.56 -14.12 23.36
N ASN A 407 9.47 -13.76 24.03
CA ASN A 407 8.12 -13.90 23.53
C ASN A 407 8.11 -13.37 22.09
N LEU A 408 8.05 -14.27 21.10
CA LEU A 408 8.30 -13.91 19.68
C LEU A 408 7.34 -12.79 19.25
N ASP A 409 6.15 -12.81 19.82
CA ASP A 409 5.11 -11.79 19.68
C ASP A 409 5.56 -10.40 20.16
N ASP A 410 6.29 -10.32 21.27
CA ASP A 410 6.82 -9.04 21.76
C ASP A 410 7.95 -8.53 20.87
N SER A 411 8.79 -9.43 20.33
CA SER A 411 9.76 -9.07 19.29
C SER A 411 9.08 -8.51 18.03
N TYR A 412 7.96 -9.10 17.61
CA TYR A 412 7.20 -8.65 16.44
C TYR A 412 6.52 -7.30 16.68
N LYS A 413 5.93 -7.11 17.87
CA LYS A 413 5.36 -5.81 18.28
C LYS A 413 6.45 -4.74 18.37
N ALA A 414 7.63 -5.06 18.89
CA ALA A 414 8.76 -4.13 18.96
C ALA A 414 9.26 -3.72 17.56
N PHE A 415 9.41 -4.68 16.64
CA PHE A 415 9.76 -4.39 15.24
C PHE A 415 8.73 -3.46 14.59
N ARG A 416 7.43 -3.77 14.74
CA ARG A 416 6.35 -2.90 14.26
C ARG A 416 6.52 -1.49 14.83
N THR A 417 6.65 -1.36 16.15
CA THR A 417 6.75 -0.04 16.80
C THR A 417 7.92 0.76 16.22
N ASN A 418 9.11 0.16 16.07
CA ASN A 418 10.27 0.83 15.49
C ASN A 418 10.04 1.23 14.02
N LEU A 419 9.45 0.36 13.21
CA LEU A 419 9.14 0.65 11.81
C LEU A 419 8.13 1.79 11.68
N VAL A 420 7.06 1.75 12.47
CA VAL A 420 6.00 2.77 12.48
C VAL A 420 6.55 4.11 12.97
N LEU A 421 7.36 4.12 14.03
CA LEU A 421 8.02 5.35 14.50
C LEU A 421 8.92 5.93 13.42
N LEU A 422 9.77 5.12 12.78
CA LEU A 422 10.64 5.57 11.68
C LEU A 422 9.81 6.16 10.52
N TRP A 423 8.72 5.50 10.15
CA TRP A 423 7.83 5.94 9.08
C TRP A 423 7.09 7.25 9.43
N ILE A 424 6.51 7.34 10.63
CA ILE A 424 5.79 8.53 11.09
C ILE A 424 6.76 9.71 11.22
N PHE A 425 7.90 9.53 11.91
CA PHE A 425 8.85 10.62 12.11
C PHE A 425 9.47 11.08 10.79
N SER A 426 9.79 10.19 9.86
CA SER A 426 10.30 10.59 8.55
C SER A 426 9.28 11.40 7.75
N ASN A 427 7.99 11.02 7.77
CA ASN A 427 6.91 11.80 7.15
C ASN A 427 6.68 13.13 7.85
N LEU A 428 6.70 13.16 9.18
CA LEU A 428 6.54 14.39 9.97
C LEU A 428 7.69 15.37 9.72
N ILE A 429 8.94 14.89 9.75
CA ILE A 429 10.13 15.69 9.44
C ILE A 429 10.04 16.24 8.02
N ALA A 430 9.68 15.40 7.03
CA ALA A 430 9.47 15.87 5.67
C ALA A 430 8.42 17.00 5.62
N SER A 431 7.26 16.81 6.26
CA SER A 431 6.22 17.83 6.33
C SER A 431 6.72 19.12 6.99
N LEU A 432 7.40 19.03 8.15
CA LEU A 432 7.91 20.18 8.89
C LEU A 432 8.98 20.95 8.11
N CYS A 433 9.93 20.24 7.47
CA CYS A 433 10.96 20.87 6.64
C CYS A 433 10.34 21.67 5.49
N ILE A 434 9.25 21.17 4.92
CA ILE A 434 8.55 21.80 3.80
C ILE A 434 7.69 22.98 4.25
N THR A 435 6.98 22.87 5.38
CA THR A 435 6.09 23.94 5.87
C THR A 435 6.81 25.04 6.62
N SER A 436 7.95 24.77 7.26
CA SER A 436 8.67 25.76 8.06
C SER A 436 9.09 27.00 7.26
N GLU A 437 8.89 28.19 7.84
CA GLU A 437 9.36 29.48 7.29
C GLU A 437 10.89 29.64 7.45
N GLY A 438 11.50 28.97 8.44
CA GLY A 438 12.94 29.01 8.72
C GLY A 438 13.33 28.12 9.90
N ILE A 439 14.63 27.85 10.07
CA ILE A 439 15.16 27.05 11.20
C ILE A 439 14.91 27.77 12.55
N SER A 440 14.81 29.10 12.53
CA SER A 440 14.55 29.94 13.70
C SER A 440 13.09 29.93 14.18
N LYS A 441 12.14 29.43 13.38
CA LYS A 441 10.72 29.29 13.74
C LYS A 441 10.18 27.93 13.25
N LEU A 442 10.53 26.88 13.98
CA LEU A 442 10.02 25.52 13.78
C LEU A 442 8.56 25.42 14.26
N CYS A 443 7.64 26.05 13.52
CA CYS A 443 6.19 25.91 13.72
C CYS A 443 5.52 25.43 12.43
N LEU A 444 4.49 24.59 12.56
CA LEU A 444 3.58 24.26 11.47
C LEU A 444 2.79 25.53 11.13
N THR A 445 3.17 26.19 10.04
CA THR A 445 2.41 27.33 9.52
C THR A 445 1.23 26.84 8.70
N ASN A 446 0.13 27.57 8.79
CA ASN A 446 -1.11 27.27 8.05
C ASN A 446 -1.12 27.91 6.65
N THR A 447 -0.04 28.57 6.25
CA THR A 447 0.09 29.34 5.01
C THR A 447 1.17 28.73 4.10
N SER A 448 0.93 28.77 2.78
CA SER A 448 1.89 28.29 1.79
C SER A 448 3.14 29.17 1.76
N THR A 449 4.31 28.56 1.99
CA THR A 449 5.63 29.20 1.85
C THR A 449 6.26 28.89 0.49
N THR A 450 7.30 29.62 0.09
CA THR A 450 8.06 29.33 -1.15
C THR A 450 8.53 27.88 -1.24
N ARG A 451 8.91 27.26 -0.11
CA ARG A 451 9.33 25.85 -0.05
C ARG A 451 8.18 24.90 -0.33
N THR A 452 6.97 25.18 0.17
CA THR A 452 5.77 24.39 -0.14
C THR A 452 5.45 24.44 -1.63
N ALA A 453 5.61 25.60 -2.29
CA ALA A 453 5.41 25.73 -3.73
C ALA A 453 6.43 24.92 -4.55
N TYR A 454 7.72 24.95 -4.15
CA TYR A 454 8.75 24.12 -4.78
C TYR A 454 8.50 22.62 -4.59
N PHE A 455 8.17 22.18 -3.37
CA PHE A 455 7.81 20.79 -3.11
C PHE A 455 6.61 20.35 -3.95
N PHE A 456 5.57 21.18 -4.01
CA PHE A 456 4.39 20.94 -4.83
C PHE A 456 4.74 20.82 -6.31
N LYS A 457 5.64 21.67 -6.83
CA LYS A 457 6.15 21.55 -8.21
C LYS A 457 6.88 20.23 -8.44
N VAL A 458 7.76 19.82 -7.51
CA VAL A 458 8.54 18.58 -7.61
C VAL A 458 7.64 17.35 -7.56
N ILE A 459 6.66 17.30 -6.65
CA ILE A 459 5.77 16.14 -6.51
C ILE A 459 4.89 15.97 -7.75
N LEU A 460 4.39 17.07 -8.31
CA LEU A 460 3.57 17.06 -9.52
C LEU A 460 4.36 16.60 -10.74
N TYR A 461 5.57 17.14 -10.95
CA TYR A 461 6.42 16.69 -12.05
C TYR A 461 6.87 15.23 -11.90
N THR A 462 7.20 14.80 -10.69
CA THR A 462 7.60 13.41 -10.43
C THR A 462 6.43 12.47 -10.74
N THR A 463 5.22 12.82 -10.31
CA THR A 463 4.00 12.03 -10.57
C THR A 463 3.66 11.98 -12.06
N ALA A 464 3.79 13.11 -12.76
CA ALA A 464 3.60 13.17 -14.20
C ALA A 464 4.65 12.32 -14.94
N ALA A 465 5.92 12.43 -14.57
CA ALA A 465 7.01 11.69 -15.19
C ALA A 465 6.85 10.17 -15.00
N LEU A 466 6.49 9.71 -13.79
CA LEU A 466 6.21 8.30 -13.53
C LEU A 466 4.99 7.80 -14.34
N SER A 467 3.95 8.62 -14.47
CA SER A 467 2.76 8.28 -15.26
C SER A 467 3.07 8.19 -16.76
N CYS A 468 3.84 9.14 -17.30
CA CYS A 468 4.33 9.11 -18.67
C CYS A 468 5.22 7.89 -18.92
N PHE A 469 6.10 7.54 -17.99
CA PHE A 469 6.96 6.37 -18.10
C PHE A 469 6.15 5.07 -18.21
N ARG A 470 5.12 4.91 -17.36
CA ARG A 470 4.16 3.79 -17.46
C ARG A 470 3.44 3.76 -18.80
N PHE A 471 2.99 4.93 -19.28
CA PHE A 471 2.30 5.05 -20.56
C PHE A 471 3.19 4.63 -21.74
N ILE A 472 4.44 5.11 -21.80
CA ILE A 472 5.40 4.76 -22.85
C ILE A 472 5.62 3.24 -22.89
N GLY A 473 5.80 2.60 -21.72
CA GLY A 473 5.92 1.15 -21.63
C GLY A 473 4.67 0.42 -22.12
N ALA A 474 3.48 0.91 -21.77
CA ALA A 474 2.21 0.35 -22.23
C ALA A 474 2.02 0.47 -23.75
N VAL A 475 2.33 1.63 -24.33
CA VAL A 475 2.29 1.86 -25.79
C VAL A 475 3.29 0.95 -26.50
N TRP A 476 4.51 0.83 -25.99
CA TRP A 476 5.51 -0.10 -26.55
C TRP A 476 5.03 -1.55 -26.50
N PHE A 477 4.46 -1.99 -25.37
CA PHE A 477 3.89 -3.32 -25.23
C PHE A 477 2.75 -3.57 -26.23
N LEU A 478 1.82 -2.62 -26.36
CA LEU A 478 0.69 -2.71 -27.30
C LEU A 478 1.18 -2.73 -28.75
N GLY A 479 2.15 -1.89 -29.11
CA GLY A 479 2.77 -1.90 -30.44
C GLY A 479 3.43 -3.23 -30.75
N LYS A 480 4.25 -3.75 -29.81
CA LYS A 480 4.92 -5.06 -29.96
C LYS A 480 3.90 -6.20 -30.11
N THR A 481 2.88 -6.24 -29.26
CA THR A 481 1.86 -7.30 -29.30
C THR A 481 0.95 -7.19 -30.52
N GLY A 482 0.62 -5.97 -30.96
CA GLY A 482 -0.13 -5.71 -32.18
C GLY A 482 0.63 -6.14 -33.44
N ILE A 483 1.91 -5.80 -33.55
CA ILE A 483 2.79 -6.24 -34.65
C ILE A 483 2.91 -7.77 -34.63
N LEU A 484 3.15 -8.38 -33.46
CA LEU A 484 3.23 -9.84 -33.34
C LEU A 484 1.91 -10.53 -33.72
N CYS A 485 0.75 -9.94 -33.43
CA CYS A 485 -0.54 -10.46 -33.88
C CYS A 485 -0.67 -10.44 -35.40
N CYS A 486 -0.15 -9.40 -36.07
CA CYS A 486 -0.16 -9.30 -37.53
C CYS A 486 0.82 -10.28 -38.19
N VAL A 487 1.97 -10.55 -37.55
CA VAL A 487 3.02 -11.43 -38.09
C VAL A 487 2.74 -12.92 -37.78
N ASN A 488 2.22 -13.26 -36.61
CA ASN A 488 1.90 -14.64 -36.21
C ASN A 488 0.53 -15.13 -36.69
N ARG A 489 -0.26 -14.29 -37.39
CA ARG A 489 -1.50 -14.70 -38.07
C ARG A 489 -1.25 -15.34 -39.45
N ARG A 490 -0.03 -15.77 -39.75
CA ARG A 490 0.31 -16.58 -40.92
C ARG A 490 0.57 -18.02 -40.53
#